data_AF-A0A2V7SQG4-F1
#
_entry.id   AF-A0A2V7SQG4-F1
#
_cell.length_a   1.000
_cell.length_b   1.000
_cell.length_c   1.000
_cell.angle_alpha   90.00
_cell.angle_beta   90.00
_cell.angle_gamma   90.00
#
_symmetry.space_group_name_H-M   'P 1'
#
loop_
_entity.id
_entity.type
_entity.pdbx_description
1 polymer ?
#
loop_
_entity_poly.entity_id
_entity_poly.type
_entity_poly.pdbx_seq_one_letter_code
_entity_poly.pdbx_strand_id
1 'polypeptide(L)'
;MNQSQRTLQEYRTTLTPAEVLAAAKQFFSRRNSLYATFLDREGPTFVSFRGQGGEELIIAAATDGGSTRVTGSTYLFDMQIARFFTTLPPFKLEETLLPASATTDGVVA
;
A
#
# COMPACT_ATOMS: atom_id res chain seq x y z
N MET A 1 -17.29 6.68 -11.81
CA MET A 1 -16.39 6.38 -10.68
C MET A 1 -17.11 5.38 -9.79
N ASN A 2 -16.66 4.12 -9.77
CA ASN A 2 -17.35 3.05 -9.02
C ASN A 2 -17.03 3.17 -7.52
N GLN A 3 -17.95 2.74 -6.65
CA GLN A 3 -17.80 2.85 -5.19
C GLN A 3 -16.50 2.23 -4.66
N SER A 4 -16.06 1.11 -5.25
CA SER A 4 -14.80 0.45 -4.92
C SER A 4 -13.56 1.33 -5.14
N GLN A 5 -13.62 2.29 -6.06
CA GLN A 5 -12.50 3.22 -6.32
C GLN A 5 -12.41 4.35 -5.29
N ARG A 6 -13.44 4.55 -4.45
CA ARG A 6 -13.45 5.60 -3.43
C ARG A 6 -12.91 5.15 -2.08
N THR A 7 -12.98 3.85 -1.80
CA THR A 7 -12.64 3.27 -0.48
C THR A 7 -11.39 2.42 -0.48
N LEU A 8 -10.75 2.25 -1.66
CA LEU A 8 -9.57 1.42 -1.85
C LEU A 8 -8.37 2.29 -2.20
N GLN A 9 -7.31 2.17 -1.43
CA GLN A 9 -6.02 2.78 -1.70
C GLN A 9 -4.99 1.68 -1.98
N GLU A 10 -4.08 1.93 -2.91
CA GLU A 10 -3.02 0.99 -3.29
C GLU A 10 -1.63 1.61 -3.13
N TYR A 11 -0.66 0.81 -2.73
CA TYR A 11 0.74 1.18 -2.61
C TYR A 11 1.65 0.00 -2.99
N ARG A 12 2.87 0.29 -3.43
CA ARG A 12 3.89 -0.73 -3.71
C ARG A 12 5.11 -0.52 -2.83
N THR A 13 5.55 -1.59 -2.19
CA THR A 13 6.67 -1.59 -1.24
C THR A 13 7.68 -2.68 -1.57
N THR A 14 8.93 -2.47 -1.13
CA THR A 14 9.99 -3.47 -1.19
C THR A 14 9.92 -4.50 -0.06
N LEU A 15 9.12 -4.23 0.99
CA LEU A 15 8.91 -5.20 2.08
C LEU A 15 8.18 -6.44 1.57
N THR A 16 8.39 -7.57 2.22
CA THR A 16 7.60 -8.79 2.00
C THR A 16 6.16 -8.61 2.52
N PRO A 17 5.19 -9.41 2.04
CA PRO A 17 3.81 -9.33 2.53
C PRO A 17 3.70 -9.51 4.05
N ALA A 18 4.45 -10.44 4.63
CA ALA A 18 4.45 -10.67 6.07
C ALA A 18 4.96 -9.45 6.87
N GLU A 19 6.01 -8.80 6.39
CA GLU A 19 6.55 -7.58 7.02
C GLU A 19 5.55 -6.41 6.93
N VAL A 20 4.82 -6.29 5.82
CA VAL A 20 3.76 -5.28 5.68
C VAL A 20 2.65 -5.51 6.71
N LEU A 21 2.16 -6.75 6.86
CA LEU A 21 1.10 -7.06 7.82
C LEU A 21 1.57 -6.85 9.27
N ALA A 22 2.82 -7.19 9.58
CA ALA A 22 3.42 -6.91 10.88
C ALA A 22 3.52 -5.39 11.14
N ALA A 23 3.98 -4.62 10.16
CA ALA A 23 4.04 -3.16 10.25
C ALA A 23 2.65 -2.53 10.43
N ALA A 24 1.63 -3.03 9.73
CA ALA A 24 0.25 -2.60 9.90
C ALA A 24 -0.23 -2.82 11.34
N LYS A 25 -0.06 -4.04 11.88
CA LYS A 25 -0.42 -4.36 13.27
C LYS A 25 0.26 -3.42 14.26
N GLN A 26 1.54 -3.12 14.06
CA GLN A 26 2.26 -2.19 14.93
C GLN A 26 1.76 -0.75 14.80
N PHE A 27 1.51 -0.28 13.57
CA PHE A 27 1.08 1.09 13.28
C PHE A 27 -0.29 1.39 13.89
N PHE A 28 -1.28 0.56 13.57
CA PHE A 28 -2.68 0.78 13.97
C PHE A 28 -2.93 0.49 15.46
N SER A 29 -2.15 -0.39 16.09
CA SER A 29 -2.27 -0.65 17.53
C SER A 29 -1.60 0.39 18.43
N ARG A 30 -0.60 1.13 17.93
CA ARG A 30 0.18 2.09 18.75
C ARG A 30 -0.29 3.54 18.66
N ARG A 31 -0.87 3.95 17.53
CA ARG A 31 -1.12 5.36 17.20
C ARG A 31 -2.60 5.60 16.96
N ASN A 32 -3.40 5.89 17.99
CA ASN A 32 -4.55 6.80 17.87
C ASN A 32 -5.34 6.92 19.18
N SER A 33 -5.41 8.13 19.74
CA SER A 33 -6.40 8.45 20.77
C SER A 33 -7.78 8.83 20.19
N LEU A 34 -7.85 9.19 18.89
CA LEU A 34 -9.08 9.65 18.24
C LEU A 34 -9.71 8.64 17.26
N TYR A 35 -8.93 7.71 16.73
CA TYR A 35 -9.34 6.69 15.75
C TYR A 35 -8.71 5.34 16.11
N ALA A 36 -8.91 4.94 17.37
CA ALA A 36 -8.36 3.70 17.89
C ALA A 36 -9.02 2.51 17.17
N THR A 37 -8.20 1.67 16.56
CA THR A 37 -8.65 0.45 15.90
C THR A 37 -7.95 -0.74 16.52
N PHE A 38 -8.70 -1.80 16.81
CA PHE A 38 -8.20 -3.02 17.42
C PHE A 38 -8.15 -4.12 16.38
N LEU A 39 -7.15 -5.00 16.46
CA LEU A 39 -7.06 -6.16 15.57
C LEU A 39 -8.33 -7.01 15.72
N ASP A 40 -8.97 -7.33 14.61
CA ASP A 40 -10.18 -8.14 14.57
C ASP A 40 -9.89 -9.53 14.00
N ARG A 41 -9.35 -9.59 12.79
CA ARG A 41 -8.94 -10.85 12.14
C ARG A 41 -7.59 -10.72 11.49
N GLU A 42 -6.88 -11.84 11.38
CA GLU A 42 -5.68 -11.95 10.58
C GLU A 42 -5.71 -13.22 9.74
N GLY A 43 -5.10 -13.13 8.56
CA GLY A 43 -4.84 -14.25 7.68
C GLY A 43 -3.47 -14.09 7.02
N PRO A 44 -3.04 -15.07 6.20
CA PRO A 44 -1.70 -15.07 5.60
C PRO A 44 -1.40 -13.85 4.73
N THR A 45 -2.44 -13.20 4.19
CA THR A 45 -2.34 -12.09 3.23
C THR A 45 -3.08 -10.83 3.68
N PHE A 46 -3.69 -10.82 4.87
CA PHE A 46 -4.47 -9.66 5.33
C PHE A 46 -4.55 -9.54 6.85
N VAL A 47 -4.85 -8.33 7.30
CA VAL A 47 -5.30 -8.02 8.66
C VAL A 47 -6.50 -7.08 8.60
N SER A 48 -7.52 -7.31 9.44
CA SER A 48 -8.64 -6.40 9.64
C SER A 48 -8.57 -5.78 11.03
N PHE A 49 -9.00 -4.52 11.12
CA PHE A 49 -9.14 -3.84 12.40
C PHE A 49 -10.54 -3.25 12.54
N ARG A 50 -11.01 -3.17 13.79
CA ARG A 50 -12.32 -2.63 14.16
C ARG A 50 -12.16 -1.38 15.02
N GLY A 51 -12.82 -0.31 14.63
CA GLY A 51 -12.97 0.90 15.44
C GLY A 51 -14.04 0.71 16.53
N GLN A 52 -14.05 1.61 17.52
CA GLN A 52 -15.02 1.59 18.63
C GLN A 52 -16.47 1.66 18.14
N GLY A 53 -16.72 2.37 17.03
CA GLY A 53 -18.05 2.51 16.42
C GLY A 53 -18.46 1.36 15.49
N GLY A 54 -17.71 0.26 15.44
CA GLY A 54 -17.94 -0.82 14.48
C GLY A 54 -17.41 -0.54 13.07
N GLU A 55 -16.62 0.53 12.93
CA GLU A 55 -15.91 0.91 11.72
C GLU A 55 -14.86 -0.14 11.38
N GLU A 56 -14.49 -0.26 10.10
CA GLU A 56 -13.57 -1.29 9.64
C GLU A 56 -12.47 -0.69 8.76
N LEU A 57 -11.27 -1.23 8.91
CA LEU A 57 -10.21 -1.09 7.92
C LEU A 57 -9.51 -2.43 7.69
N ILE A 58 -9.18 -2.71 6.44
CA ILE A 58 -8.48 -3.92 6.04
C ILE A 58 -7.19 -3.53 5.33
N ILE A 59 -6.09 -4.14 5.73
CA ILE A 59 -4.83 -4.10 4.99
C ILE A 59 -4.59 -5.48 4.40
N ALA A 60 -4.41 -5.56 3.08
CA ALA A 60 -3.99 -6.78 2.40
C ALA A 60 -2.66 -6.56 1.69
N ALA A 61 -1.84 -7.62 1.62
CA ALA A 61 -0.54 -7.60 1.00
C ALA A 61 -0.34 -8.88 0.17
N ALA A 62 0.15 -8.71 -1.05
CA ALA A 62 0.46 -9.81 -1.96
C ALA A 62 1.69 -9.48 -2.80
N THR A 63 2.45 -10.50 -3.19
CA THR A 63 3.56 -10.36 -4.12
C THR A 63 3.06 -9.96 -5.51
N ASP A 64 3.68 -8.97 -6.14
CA ASP A 64 3.36 -8.48 -7.47
C ASP A 64 4.62 -8.00 -8.20
N GLY A 65 5.02 -8.71 -9.26
CA GLY A 65 6.08 -8.28 -10.18
C GLY A 65 7.43 -7.92 -9.52
N GLY A 66 7.88 -8.69 -8.52
CA GLY A 66 9.13 -8.41 -7.78
C GLY A 66 8.99 -7.38 -6.66
N SER A 67 7.77 -6.91 -6.39
CA SER A 67 7.41 -6.03 -5.27
C SER A 67 6.29 -6.65 -4.43
N THR A 68 5.88 -5.95 -3.37
CA THR A 68 4.64 -6.24 -2.67
C THR A 68 3.62 -5.16 -2.98
N ARG A 69 2.48 -5.56 -3.53
CA ARG A 69 1.28 -4.71 -3.63
C ARG A 69 0.55 -4.74 -2.30
N VAL A 70 0.31 -3.56 -1.76
CA VAL A 70 -0.44 -3.34 -0.52
C VAL A 70 -1.74 -2.64 -0.88
N THR A 71 -2.86 -3.18 -0.43
CA THR A 71 -4.16 -2.52 -0.55
C THR A 71 -4.71 -2.21 0.83
N GLY A 72 -5.25 -1.00 0.97
CA GLY A 72 -5.96 -0.55 2.16
C GLY A 72 -7.40 -0.26 1.79
N SER A 73 -8.35 -0.89 2.49
CA SER A 73 -9.78 -0.70 2.25
C SER A 73 -10.45 -0.17 3.52
N THR A 74 -11.18 0.94 3.40
CA THR A 74 -11.95 1.52 4.52
C THR A 74 -13.01 2.50 4.02
N TYR A 75 -14.02 2.76 4.86
CA TYR A 75 -14.98 3.85 4.66
C TYR A 75 -14.61 5.15 5.40
N LEU A 76 -13.81 5.08 6.47
CA LEU A 76 -13.62 6.19 7.40
C LEU A 76 -12.16 6.45 7.82
N PHE A 77 -11.24 5.53 7.53
CA PHE A 77 -9.83 5.62 7.93
C PHE A 77 -8.86 5.99 6.79
N ASP A 78 -9.33 6.69 5.77
CA ASP A 78 -8.55 6.96 4.55
C ASP A 78 -7.22 7.66 4.84
N MET A 79 -7.23 8.67 5.71
CA MET A 79 -6.02 9.40 6.06
C MET A 79 -5.03 8.53 6.85
N GLN A 80 -5.53 7.59 7.66
CA GLN A 80 -4.72 6.69 8.46
C GLN A 80 -4.03 5.65 7.57
N ILE A 81 -4.75 5.14 6.56
CA ILE A 81 -4.18 4.27 5.52
C ILE A 81 -3.10 5.02 4.74
N ALA A 82 -3.39 6.24 4.27
CA ALA A 82 -2.41 7.06 3.55
C ALA A 82 -1.15 7.30 4.41
N ARG A 83 -1.31 7.64 5.70
CA ARG A 83 -0.18 7.81 6.63
C ARG A 83 0.59 6.51 6.84
N PHE A 84 -0.08 5.38 6.98
CA PHE A 84 0.60 4.09 7.06
C PHE A 84 1.47 3.83 5.83
N PHE A 85 0.96 4.08 4.61
CA PHE A 85 1.73 3.91 3.39
C PHE A 85 2.98 4.78 3.32
N THR A 86 2.95 6.00 3.85
CA THR A 86 4.17 6.84 3.94
C THR A 86 5.27 6.27 4.83
N THR A 87 4.95 5.29 5.70
CA THR A 87 5.94 4.61 6.54
C THR A 87 6.59 3.40 5.86
N LEU A 88 6.04 2.97 4.71
CA LEU A 88 6.54 1.82 3.96
C LEU A 88 7.61 2.27 2.95
N PRO A 89 8.72 1.54 2.80
CA PRO A 89 9.73 1.85 1.79
C PRO A 89 9.11 1.73 0.39
N PRO A 90 9.16 2.77 -0.46
CA PRO A 90 8.53 2.72 -1.77
C PRO A 90 9.26 1.73 -2.69
N PHE A 91 8.50 0.94 -3.43
CA PHE A 91 9.04 0.24 -4.60
C PHE A 91 9.08 1.20 -5.79
N LYS A 92 10.29 1.56 -6.22
CA LYS A 92 10.51 2.24 -7.49
C LYS A 92 10.87 1.18 -8.52
N LEU A 93 10.04 1.02 -9.56
CA LEU A 93 10.55 0.42 -10.79
C LEU A 93 11.62 1.39 -11.28
N GLU A 94 12.88 0.95 -11.32
CA GLU A 94 13.86 1.64 -12.15
C GLU A 94 13.25 1.64 -13.54
N GLU A 95 12.84 2.82 -13.99
CA GLU A 95 12.52 3.02 -15.38
C GLU A 95 13.80 2.68 -16.11
N THR A 96 13.84 1.47 -16.70
CA THR A 96 14.75 1.20 -17.81
C THR A 96 14.43 2.27 -18.82
N LEU A 97 15.14 3.41 -18.70
CA LEU A 97 15.35 4.37 -19.76
C LEU A 97 15.84 3.52 -20.91
N LEU A 98 14.91 3.12 -21.78
CA LEU A 98 15.25 2.72 -23.13
C LEU A 98 16.19 3.82 -23.62
N PRO A 99 17.46 3.52 -23.94
CA PRO A 99 18.35 4.55 -24.45
C PRO A 99 17.63 5.15 -25.64
N ALA A 100 17.46 6.48 -25.61
CA ALA A 100 16.81 7.22 -26.67
C ALA A 100 17.39 6.72 -27.99
N SER A 101 16.53 6.15 -28.84
CA SER A 101 16.89 5.51 -30.09
C SER A 101 17.93 6.36 -30.81
N ALA A 102 19.13 5.82 -31.02
CA ALA A 102 20.19 6.49 -31.73
C ALA A 102 19.65 6.99 -33.07
N THR A 103 19.50 8.32 -33.18
CA THR A 103 19.20 8.98 -34.43
C THR A 103 20.47 8.88 -35.27
N THR A 104 20.55 7.86 -36.11
CA THR A 104 21.53 7.83 -37.20
C THR A 104 21.07 8.84 -38.24
N ASP A 105 21.41 10.11 -38.01
CA ASP A 105 21.31 11.13 -39.04
C ASP A 105 22.52 10.94 -39.97
N GLY A 106 22.25 10.37 -41.14
CA GLY A 106 23.21 10.28 -42.20
C GLY A 106 23.33 11.63 -42.91
N VAL A 107 24.49 12.27 -42.79
CA VAL A 107 24.97 13.24 -43.78
C VAL A 107 26.50 13.08 -43.91
N VAL A 108 26.93 12.45 -45.01
CA VAL A 108 28.26 12.64 -45.57
C VAL A 108 28.12 13.58 -46.75
N ALA A 109 28.83 14.70 -46.67
CA ALA A 109 29.11 15.61 -47.78
C ALA A 109 30.37 15.13 -48.52
#